data_AF-A0A800DP43-F1
#
_entry.id   AF-A0A800DP43-F1
#
_cell.length_a   1.000
_cell.length_b   1.000
_cell.length_c   1.000
_cell.angle_alpha   90.00
_cell.angle_beta   90.00
_cell.angle_gamma   90.00
#
_symmetry.space_group_name_H-M   'P 1'
#
loop_
_entity.id
_entity.type
_entity.pdbx_description
1 polymer ?
#
loop_
_entity_poly.entity_id
_entity_poly.type
_entity_poly.pdbx_seq_one_letter_code
_entity_poly.pdbx_strand_id
1 'polypeptide(L)'
;VQKLFDVYTALLSVNIAAISPPLVGRTLAGFADKDGLALLFGLISFYFYLNTLQEKRISKRIVFALAFGFSSTLLGLTWQGVGVFLGVTVITELIMLLLDEYDVWDFIVALCRYVPVLVGLTFSKAVYHNLSQPFVMLALLLPGSLLLLSLLYTVLNRFRIISQAFSLNNRVPIGFSLSMVVLVLMGLFSWDKIPIFWNNFLSPFGSNRLAQSIQELQKQGALGWTFWPGSFFLIICAGALFVYKDIVSRLRINVTVGLTLLEVFLIGLAFSRILSGMQIGNETSLTISIYIGTLIAFSVGTLTLYLTSIRQGLFGLY
;
A
#
# COMPACT_ATOMS: atom_id res chain seq x y z
N VAL A 1 9.88 12.91 1.06
CA VAL A 1 10.41 13.08 -0.32
C VAL A 1 11.93 13.23 -0.33
N GLN A 2 12.53 14.21 0.34
CA GLN A 2 14.00 14.41 0.35
C GLN A 2 14.80 13.15 0.74
N LYS A 3 14.28 12.33 1.64
CA LYS A 3 14.92 11.07 2.04
C LYS A 3 14.96 10.03 0.91
N LEU A 4 13.97 10.04 0.01
CA LEU A 4 13.88 9.08 -1.10
C LEU A 4 14.54 9.59 -2.38
N PHE A 5 14.52 10.90 -2.59
CA PHE A 5 14.99 11.58 -3.79
C PHE A 5 15.99 12.67 -3.39
N ASP A 6 15.93 13.83 -4.04
CA ASP A 6 16.77 15.00 -3.77
C ASP A 6 15.96 16.17 -3.16
N VAL A 7 16.66 17.26 -2.84
CA VAL A 7 16.09 18.48 -2.26
C VAL A 7 15.16 19.22 -3.23
N TYR A 8 15.46 19.23 -4.53
CA TYR A 8 14.65 19.90 -5.55
C TYR A 8 13.32 19.18 -5.73
N THR A 9 13.34 17.86 -5.81
CA THR A 9 12.14 17.02 -5.85
C THR A 9 11.30 17.22 -4.59
N ALA A 10 11.93 17.37 -3.42
CA ALA A 10 11.24 17.67 -2.17
C ALA A 10 10.56 19.04 -2.17
N LEU A 11 11.27 20.09 -2.60
CA LEU A 11 10.72 21.44 -2.72
C LEU A 11 9.56 21.49 -3.72
N LEU A 12 9.71 20.84 -4.89
CA LEU A 12 8.63 20.72 -5.86
C LEU A 12 7.41 20.02 -5.27
N SER A 13 7.61 18.90 -4.57
CA SER A 13 6.52 18.15 -3.94
C SER A 13 5.78 18.97 -2.88
N VAL A 14 6.50 19.76 -2.09
CA VAL A 14 5.90 20.67 -1.10
C VAL A 14 5.08 21.76 -1.79
N ASN A 15 5.58 22.36 -2.87
CA ASN A 15 4.84 23.37 -3.63
C ASN A 15 3.56 22.78 -4.25
N ILE A 16 3.65 21.60 -4.89
CA ILE A 16 2.48 20.92 -5.47
C ILE A 16 1.47 20.58 -4.37
N ALA A 17 1.91 20.07 -3.22
CA ALA A 17 1.02 19.74 -2.11
C ALA A 17 0.33 21.01 -1.55
N ALA A 18 1.06 22.12 -1.40
CA ALA A 18 0.53 23.36 -0.84
C ALA A 18 -0.59 23.98 -1.69
N ILE A 19 -0.55 23.81 -3.02
CA ILE A 19 -1.57 24.33 -3.94
C ILE A 19 -2.57 23.27 -4.39
N SER A 20 -2.45 22.03 -3.90
CA SER A 20 -3.28 20.91 -4.33
C SER A 20 -4.74 21.13 -3.89
N PRO A 21 -5.71 21.27 -4.81
CA PRO A 21 -7.10 21.57 -4.44
C PRO A 21 -7.72 20.63 -3.39
N PRO A 22 -7.52 19.30 -3.42
CA PRO A 22 -8.02 18.40 -2.39
C PRO A 22 -7.50 18.73 -0.98
N LEU A 23 -6.24 19.18 -0.89
CA LEU A 23 -5.63 19.54 0.39
C LEU A 23 -6.09 20.92 0.83
N VAL A 24 -6.10 21.89 -0.07
CA VAL A 24 -6.54 23.26 0.21
C VAL A 24 -7.97 23.24 0.73
N GLY A 25 -8.91 22.60 0.03
CA GLY A 25 -10.33 22.57 0.42
C GLY A 25 -10.60 22.01 1.82
N ARG A 26 -9.75 21.10 2.31
CA ARG A 26 -9.86 20.46 3.64
C ARG A 26 -9.01 21.12 4.72
N THR A 27 -8.18 22.11 4.37
CA THR A 27 -7.23 22.75 5.29
C THR A 27 -7.32 24.28 5.32
N LEU A 28 -8.39 24.85 4.74
CA LEU A 28 -8.63 26.30 4.78
C LEU A 28 -8.76 26.82 6.22
N ALA A 29 -8.23 28.03 6.44
CA ALA A 29 -8.42 28.71 7.72
C ALA A 29 -9.92 28.90 8.02
N GLY A 30 -10.33 28.56 9.25
CA GLY A 30 -11.73 28.57 9.66
C GLY A 30 -12.49 27.27 9.37
N PHE A 31 -11.89 26.31 8.66
CA PHE A 31 -12.46 24.97 8.47
C PHE A 31 -11.92 24.01 9.54
N ALA A 32 -12.71 23.79 10.59
CA ALA A 32 -12.34 22.93 11.71
C ALA A 32 -12.61 21.44 11.38
N ASP A 33 -11.77 20.85 10.54
CA ASP A 33 -11.82 19.43 10.19
C ASP A 33 -10.57 18.69 10.67
N LYS A 34 -10.72 17.38 10.92
CA LYS A 34 -9.66 16.49 11.40
C LYS A 34 -8.69 16.07 10.30
N ASP A 35 -9.04 16.30 9.03
CA ASP A 35 -8.29 15.82 7.87
C ASP A 35 -6.89 16.45 7.77
N GLY A 36 -6.75 17.73 8.12
CA GLY A 36 -5.43 18.38 8.18
C GLY A 36 -4.51 17.76 9.24
N LEU A 37 -5.05 17.44 10.41
CA LEU A 37 -4.30 16.77 11.48
C LEU A 37 -3.98 15.32 11.12
N ALA A 38 -4.91 14.61 10.46
CA ALA A 38 -4.68 13.27 9.94
C ALA A 38 -3.57 13.25 8.90
N LEU A 39 -3.56 14.21 7.96
CA LEU A 39 -2.49 14.34 6.97
C LEU A 39 -1.13 14.59 7.65
N LEU A 40 -1.08 15.50 8.63
CA LEU A 40 0.14 15.78 9.39
C LEU A 40 0.69 14.51 10.06
N PHE A 41 -0.14 13.78 10.80
CA PHE A 41 0.30 12.55 11.45
C PHE A 41 0.70 11.48 10.44
N GLY A 42 0.00 11.34 9.32
CA GLY A 42 0.37 10.41 8.25
C GLY A 42 1.73 10.72 7.62
N LEU A 43 2.03 12.01 7.38
CA LEU A 43 3.34 12.44 6.89
C LEU A 43 4.45 12.21 7.92
N ILE A 44 4.19 12.48 9.19
CA ILE A 44 5.13 12.22 10.30
C ILE A 44 5.40 10.71 10.43
N SER A 45 4.35 9.87 10.38
CA SER A 45 4.49 8.42 10.35
C SER A 45 5.39 7.99 9.21
N PHE A 46 5.09 8.36 7.96
CA PHE A 46 5.95 7.97 6.84
C PHE A 46 7.38 8.49 6.94
N TYR A 47 7.57 9.71 7.47
CA TYR A 47 8.90 10.23 7.74
C TYR A 47 9.69 9.29 8.67
N PHE A 48 9.11 8.89 9.81
CA PHE A 48 9.77 7.97 10.73
C PHE A 48 9.97 6.58 10.12
N TYR A 49 8.99 6.07 9.38
CA TYR A 49 9.10 4.80 8.67
C TYR A 49 10.33 4.76 7.75
N LEU A 50 10.50 5.79 6.92
CA LEU A 50 11.63 5.89 5.99
C LEU A 50 12.96 6.01 6.73
N ASN A 51 13.01 6.76 7.84
CA ASN A 51 14.23 6.83 8.66
C ASN A 51 14.56 5.46 9.29
N THR A 52 13.56 4.65 9.65
CA THR A 52 13.79 3.28 10.12
C THR A 52 14.46 2.39 9.07
N LEU A 53 14.10 2.56 7.79
CA LEU A 53 14.68 1.79 6.67
C LEU A 53 16.10 2.23 6.32
N GLN A 54 16.40 3.53 6.43
CA GLN A 54 17.69 4.10 6.00
C GLN A 54 18.76 4.12 7.09
N GLU A 55 18.35 4.05 8.36
CA GLU A 55 19.27 4.12 9.49
C GLU A 55 20.03 2.81 9.67
N LYS A 56 21.36 2.90 9.85
CA LYS A 56 22.22 1.73 10.02
C LYS A 56 22.32 1.29 11.48
N ARG A 57 22.18 2.22 12.42
CA ARG A 57 22.30 1.91 13.86
C ARG A 57 20.98 1.38 14.40
N ILE A 58 20.98 0.13 14.88
CA ILE A 58 19.77 -0.54 15.39
C ILE A 58 19.06 0.25 16.51
N SER A 59 19.80 0.88 17.42
CA SER A 59 19.20 1.70 18.49
C SER A 59 18.37 2.86 17.96
N LYS A 60 18.86 3.55 16.92
CA LYS A 60 18.13 4.63 16.25
C LYS A 60 16.98 4.09 15.40
N ARG A 61 17.16 2.95 14.72
CA ARG A 61 16.06 2.26 14.00
C ARG A 61 14.89 1.97 14.94
N ILE A 62 15.16 1.47 16.15
CA ILE A 62 14.15 1.20 17.18
C ILE A 62 13.44 2.49 17.61
N VAL A 63 14.17 3.58 17.86
CA VAL A 63 13.57 4.88 18.23
C VAL A 63 12.65 5.38 17.11
N PHE A 64 13.08 5.32 15.85
CA PHE A 64 12.24 5.72 14.71
C PHE A 64 11.04 4.77 14.52
N ALA A 65 11.21 3.47 14.75
CA ALA A 65 10.10 2.51 14.70
C ALA A 65 9.03 2.79 15.77
N LEU A 66 9.45 3.08 17.02
CA LEU A 66 8.52 3.49 18.06
C LEU A 66 7.83 4.83 17.72
N ALA A 67 8.59 5.81 17.23
CA ALA A 67 8.05 7.09 16.81
C ALA A 67 7.02 6.92 15.68
N PHE A 68 7.27 6.03 14.71
CA PHE A 68 6.28 5.61 13.72
C PHE A 68 5.04 5.01 14.37
N GLY A 69 5.22 4.09 15.33
CA GLY A 69 4.11 3.41 15.98
C GLY A 69 3.19 4.40 16.68
N PHE A 70 3.76 5.31 17.49
CA PHE A 70 3.00 6.34 18.19
C PHE A 70 2.32 7.34 17.24
N SER A 71 3.03 7.84 16.23
CA SER A 71 2.42 8.75 15.23
C SER A 71 1.30 8.09 14.45
N SER A 72 1.44 6.81 14.11
CA SER A 72 0.40 6.03 13.44
C SER A 72 -0.79 5.73 14.36
N THR A 73 -0.56 5.53 15.65
CA THR A 73 -1.65 5.47 16.64
C THR A 73 -2.39 6.80 16.69
N LEU A 74 -1.70 7.93 16.80
CA LEU A 74 -2.33 9.27 16.77
C LEU A 74 -3.11 9.51 15.48
N LEU A 75 -2.57 9.05 14.34
CA LEU A 75 -3.29 9.04 13.07
C LEU A 75 -4.60 8.24 13.18
N GLY A 76 -4.59 7.01 13.69
CA GLY A 76 -5.80 6.20 13.83
C GLY A 76 -6.83 6.76 14.82
N LEU A 77 -6.37 7.43 15.89
CA LEU A 77 -7.26 8.13 16.81
C LEU A 77 -7.97 9.29 16.12
N THR A 78 -7.24 10.02 15.28
CA THR A 78 -7.75 11.14 14.48
C THR A 78 -8.65 10.66 13.33
N TRP A 79 -8.19 9.67 12.56
CA TRP A 79 -8.83 9.21 11.33
C TRP A 79 -8.83 7.68 11.22
N GLN A 80 -10.03 7.11 11.04
CA GLN A 80 -10.23 5.66 10.99
C GLN A 80 -9.55 4.99 9.78
N GLY A 81 -9.23 5.75 8.74
CA GLY A 81 -8.55 5.27 7.53
C GLY A 81 -7.04 5.02 7.67
N VAL A 82 -6.47 5.08 8.89
CA VAL A 82 -5.06 4.78 9.18
C VAL A 82 -4.56 3.47 8.54
N GLY A 83 -5.43 2.48 8.38
CA GLY A 83 -5.10 1.21 7.73
C GLY A 83 -4.56 1.35 6.30
N VAL A 84 -4.92 2.42 5.59
CA VAL A 84 -4.36 2.72 4.24
C VAL A 84 -2.86 3.05 4.33
N PHE A 85 -2.48 3.87 5.32
CA PHE A 85 -1.08 4.23 5.55
C PHE A 85 -0.26 3.02 6.00
N LEU A 86 -0.81 2.24 6.93
CA LEU A 86 -0.19 1.01 7.42
C LEU A 86 -0.09 -0.06 6.32
N GLY A 87 -1.05 -0.11 5.41
CA GLY A 87 -1.02 -1.00 4.25
C GLY A 87 0.23 -0.81 3.40
N VAL A 88 0.61 0.44 3.12
CA VAL A 88 1.83 0.76 2.36
C VAL A 88 3.08 0.25 3.07
N THR A 89 3.20 0.49 4.38
CA THR A 89 4.37 0.04 5.14
C THR A 89 4.41 -1.47 5.27
N VAL A 90 3.27 -2.12 5.50
CA VAL A 90 3.19 -3.58 5.62
C VAL A 90 3.48 -4.27 4.30
N ILE A 91 3.00 -3.75 3.16
CA ILE A 91 3.37 -4.28 1.84
C ILE A 91 4.88 -4.19 1.64
N THR A 92 5.51 -3.08 2.03
CA THR A 92 6.96 -2.91 1.91
C THR A 92 7.72 -3.94 2.75
N GLU A 93 7.31 -4.16 4.00
CA GLU A 93 7.90 -5.18 4.87
C GLU A 93 7.64 -6.60 4.37
N LEU A 94 6.46 -6.85 3.81
CA LEU A 94 6.13 -8.13 3.19
C LEU A 94 7.06 -8.39 2.01
N ILE A 95 7.32 -7.39 1.17
CA ILE A 95 8.29 -7.50 0.07
C ILE A 95 9.68 -7.85 0.61
N MET A 96 10.17 -7.18 1.66
CA MET A 96 11.46 -7.52 2.28
C MET A 96 11.51 -8.97 2.79
N LEU A 97 10.42 -9.44 3.41
CA LEU A 97 10.27 -10.81 3.88
C LEU A 97 10.20 -11.82 2.72
N LEU A 98 9.58 -11.47 1.60
CA LEU A 98 9.53 -12.27 0.38
C LEU A 98 10.90 -12.38 -0.30
N LEU A 99 11.73 -11.36 -0.18
CA LEU A 99 13.07 -11.29 -0.76
C LEU A 99 14.15 -11.97 0.10
N ASP A 100 13.78 -12.55 1.26
CA ASP A 100 14.71 -13.20 2.19
C ASP A 100 15.77 -12.24 2.77
N GLU A 101 15.51 -10.93 2.72
CA GLU A 101 16.38 -9.87 3.27
C GLU A 101 16.03 -9.54 4.72
N TYR A 102 15.35 -10.44 5.43
CA TYR A 102 14.73 -10.17 6.72
C TYR A 102 15.48 -10.88 7.85
N ASP A 103 16.02 -10.14 8.82
CA ASP A 103 16.72 -10.71 9.97
C ASP A 103 15.91 -10.61 11.30
N VAL A 104 16.49 -11.11 12.39
CA VAL A 104 15.86 -11.05 13.73
C VAL A 104 15.73 -9.61 14.25
N TRP A 105 16.62 -8.72 13.83
CA TRP A 105 16.56 -7.31 14.20
C TRP A 105 15.47 -6.59 13.44
N ASP A 106 15.21 -6.95 12.20
CA ASP A 106 14.08 -6.46 11.42
C ASP A 106 12.76 -6.90 12.04
N PHE A 107 12.67 -8.13 12.56
CA PHE A 107 11.54 -8.56 13.38
C PHE A 107 11.36 -7.68 14.63
N ILE A 108 12.42 -7.40 15.38
CA ILE A 108 12.37 -6.54 16.58
C ILE A 108 11.92 -5.12 16.19
N VAL A 109 12.45 -4.58 15.10
CA VAL A 109 12.08 -3.26 14.57
C VAL A 109 10.61 -3.24 14.15
N ALA A 110 10.11 -4.28 13.47
CA ALA A 110 8.70 -4.41 13.12
C ALA A 110 7.81 -4.52 14.36
N LEU A 111 8.24 -5.24 15.40
CA LEU A 111 7.54 -5.32 16.69
C LEU A 111 7.42 -3.94 17.33
N CYS A 112 8.53 -3.20 17.43
CA CYS A 112 8.54 -1.82 17.94
C CYS A 112 7.68 -0.88 17.09
N ARG A 113 7.52 -1.16 15.79
CA ARG A 113 6.72 -0.37 14.86
C ARG A 113 5.22 -0.61 15.04
N TYR A 114 4.79 -1.86 15.06
CA TYR A 114 3.38 -2.22 14.93
C TYR A 114 2.70 -2.52 16.28
N VAL A 115 3.43 -2.95 17.32
CA VAL A 115 2.82 -3.17 18.64
C VAL A 115 2.20 -1.90 19.22
N PRO A 116 2.84 -0.70 19.18
CA PRO A 116 2.20 0.52 19.67
C PRO A 116 0.91 0.86 18.93
N VAL A 117 0.81 0.53 17.64
CA VAL A 117 -0.40 0.71 16.82
C VAL A 117 -1.49 -0.26 17.26
N LEU A 118 -1.17 -1.56 17.33
CA LEU A 118 -2.13 -2.60 17.70
C LEU A 118 -2.69 -2.37 19.11
N VAL A 119 -1.82 -2.11 20.09
CA VAL A 119 -2.23 -1.81 21.47
C VAL A 119 -2.94 -0.47 21.52
N GLY A 120 -2.33 0.58 20.98
CA GLY A 120 -2.85 1.94 21.04
C GLY A 120 -4.27 2.06 20.47
N LEU A 121 -4.52 1.53 19.28
CA LEU A 121 -5.84 1.61 18.64
C LEU A 121 -6.88 0.73 19.34
N THR A 122 -6.51 -0.50 19.73
CA THR A 122 -7.45 -1.42 20.39
C THR A 122 -7.91 -0.88 21.74
N PHE A 123 -7.02 -0.32 22.55
CA PHE A 123 -7.40 0.14 23.90
C PHE A 123 -8.00 1.56 23.92
N SER A 124 -7.74 2.40 22.92
CA SER A 124 -8.12 3.82 23.00
C SER A 124 -9.47 4.15 22.36
N LYS A 125 -10.02 3.30 21.48
CA LYS A 125 -11.27 3.64 20.75
C LYS A 125 -12.09 2.40 20.42
N ALA A 126 -13.32 2.36 20.95
CA ALA A 126 -14.24 1.22 20.83
C ALA A 126 -14.53 0.78 19.39
N VAL A 127 -14.42 1.70 18.42
CA VAL A 127 -14.61 1.39 17.00
C VAL A 127 -13.66 0.27 16.53
N TYR A 128 -12.44 0.21 17.08
CA TYR A 128 -11.45 -0.81 16.73
C TYR A 128 -11.70 -2.18 17.39
N HIS A 129 -12.68 -2.31 18.29
CA HIS A 129 -13.09 -3.61 18.83
C HIS A 129 -13.89 -4.42 17.81
N ASN A 130 -14.51 -3.76 16.84
CA ASN A 130 -15.29 -4.41 15.82
C ASN A 130 -14.41 -4.80 14.62
N LEU A 131 -13.74 -5.96 14.72
CA LEU A 131 -12.89 -6.50 13.66
C LEU A 131 -13.63 -6.77 12.34
N SER A 132 -14.96 -6.78 12.33
CA SER A 132 -15.75 -6.94 11.10
C SER A 132 -15.71 -5.72 10.17
N GLN A 133 -15.26 -4.56 10.69
CA GLN A 133 -15.18 -3.33 9.92
C GLN A 133 -13.94 -3.34 9.00
N PRO A 134 -14.08 -3.11 7.68
CA PRO A 134 -12.96 -3.21 6.74
C PRO A 134 -11.75 -2.33 7.09
N PHE A 135 -11.98 -1.11 7.59
CA PHE A 135 -10.89 -0.22 8.00
C PHE A 135 -10.16 -0.71 9.26
N VAL A 136 -10.85 -1.43 10.16
CA VAL A 136 -10.24 -2.06 11.33
C VAL A 136 -9.37 -3.24 10.90
N MET A 137 -9.83 -4.04 9.92
CA MET A 137 -9.03 -5.12 9.36
C MET A 137 -7.71 -4.59 8.77
N LEU A 138 -7.75 -3.51 8.00
CA LEU A 138 -6.53 -2.88 7.47
C LEU A 138 -5.63 -2.29 8.57
N ALA A 139 -6.22 -1.72 9.62
CA ALA A 139 -5.47 -1.08 10.70
C ALA A 139 -4.85 -2.06 11.70
N LEU A 140 -5.52 -3.18 11.97
CA LEU A 140 -5.12 -4.14 13.02
C LEU A 140 -4.71 -5.49 12.45
N LEU A 141 -5.58 -6.10 11.64
CA LEU A 141 -5.36 -7.47 11.18
C LEU A 141 -4.15 -7.56 10.25
N LEU A 142 -3.96 -6.57 9.39
CA LEU A 142 -2.86 -6.56 8.41
C LEU A 142 -1.48 -6.34 9.06
N PRO A 143 -1.26 -5.36 9.97
CA PRO A 143 -0.02 -5.31 10.76
C PRO A 143 0.16 -6.51 11.69
N GLY A 144 -0.91 -7.01 12.31
CA GLY A 144 -0.87 -8.17 13.17
C GLY A 144 -0.47 -9.44 12.44
N SER A 145 -0.99 -9.66 11.23
CA SER A 145 -0.64 -10.80 10.39
C SER A 145 0.81 -10.70 9.90
N LEU A 146 1.31 -9.51 9.57
CA LEU A 146 2.72 -9.30 9.27
C LEU A 146 3.62 -9.65 10.46
N LEU A 147 3.28 -9.22 11.68
CA LEU A 147 4.07 -9.57 12.87
C LEU A 147 4.09 -11.08 13.11
N LEU A 148 2.94 -11.75 12.95
CA LEU A 148 2.86 -13.21 13.05
C LEU A 148 3.72 -13.89 11.97
N LEU A 149 3.63 -13.44 10.73
CA LEU A 149 4.44 -13.93 9.62
C LEU A 149 5.93 -13.75 9.88
N SER A 150 6.33 -12.58 10.35
CA SER A 150 7.73 -12.24 10.64
C SER A 150 8.27 -13.07 11.80
N LEU A 151 7.45 -13.32 12.84
CA LEU A 151 7.79 -14.22 13.94
C LEU A 151 7.98 -15.65 13.44
N LEU A 152 7.01 -16.18 12.69
CA LEU A 152 7.09 -17.54 12.13
C LEU A 152 8.31 -17.68 11.23
N TYR A 153 8.54 -16.73 10.34
CA TYR A 153 9.71 -16.69 9.47
C TYR A 153 11.01 -16.72 10.28
N THR A 154 11.14 -15.87 11.30
CA THR A 154 12.33 -15.80 12.16
C THR A 154 12.57 -17.11 12.93
N VAL A 155 11.50 -17.70 13.47
CA VAL A 155 11.56 -18.99 14.19
C VAL A 155 11.97 -20.11 13.24
N LEU A 156 11.33 -20.21 12.07
CA LEU A 156 11.63 -21.25 11.08
C LEU A 156 13.06 -21.12 10.53
N ASN A 157 13.52 -19.91 10.27
CA ASN A 157 14.88 -19.68 9.79
C ASN A 157 15.94 -20.04 10.86
N ARG A 158 15.61 -19.84 12.15
CA ARG A 158 16.48 -20.27 13.26
C ARG A 158 16.59 -21.79 13.36
N PHE A 159 15.53 -22.53 13.04
CA PHE A 159 15.51 -23.99 13.06
C PHE A 159 15.73 -24.57 11.65
N ARG A 160 17.01 -24.69 11.25
CA ARG A 160 17.45 -25.15 9.91
C ARG A 160 16.72 -26.40 9.37
N ILE A 161 16.34 -27.33 10.23
CA ILE A 161 15.65 -28.58 9.83
C ILE A 161 14.30 -28.29 9.18
N ILE A 162 13.53 -27.32 9.70
CA ILE A 162 12.20 -27.00 9.18
C ILE A 162 12.32 -26.12 7.93
N SER A 163 13.34 -25.26 7.87
CA SER A 163 13.62 -24.43 6.70
C SER A 163 13.82 -25.25 5.42
N GLN A 164 14.46 -26.43 5.52
CA GLN A 164 14.67 -27.34 4.40
C GLN A 164 13.38 -28.06 3.94
N ALA A 165 12.41 -28.25 4.84
CA ALA A 165 11.13 -28.85 4.50
C ALA A 165 10.19 -27.86 3.79
N PHE A 166 10.29 -26.56 4.12
CA PHE A 166 9.43 -25.50 3.56
C PHE A 166 10.02 -24.79 2.35
N SER A 167 11.35 -24.76 2.20
CA SER A 167 11.94 -24.37 0.92
C SER A 167 11.64 -25.51 -0.06
N LEU A 168 10.78 -25.26 -1.05
CA LEU A 168 10.48 -26.24 -2.12
C LEU A 168 11.76 -26.48 -2.94
N ASN A 169 12.63 -27.37 -2.46
CA ASN A 169 13.92 -27.69 -3.04
C ASN A 169 14.80 -26.42 -3.30
N ASN A 170 14.80 -25.47 -2.36
CA ASN A 170 15.44 -24.14 -2.47
C ASN A 170 14.93 -23.23 -3.60
N ARG A 171 13.78 -23.53 -4.23
CA ARG A 171 13.25 -22.73 -5.35
C ARG A 171 12.30 -21.61 -4.94
N VAL A 172 11.66 -21.73 -3.77
CA VAL A 172 10.67 -20.77 -3.28
C VAL A 172 11.13 -20.22 -1.93
N PRO A 173 11.23 -18.89 -1.76
CA PRO A 173 11.55 -18.27 -0.48
C PRO A 173 10.53 -18.68 0.58
N ILE A 174 10.99 -18.99 1.80
CA ILE A 174 10.13 -19.39 2.92
C ILE A 174 9.08 -18.30 3.20
N GLY A 175 9.47 -17.03 3.03
CA GLY A 175 8.57 -15.89 3.15
C GLY A 175 7.36 -15.97 2.22
N PHE A 176 7.56 -16.44 0.98
CA PHE A 176 6.48 -16.60 0.01
C PHE A 176 5.49 -17.67 0.46
N SER A 177 5.97 -18.85 0.84
CA SER A 177 5.13 -19.95 1.34
C SER A 177 4.32 -19.53 2.57
N LEU A 178 4.96 -18.88 3.55
CA LEU A 178 4.30 -18.38 4.75
C LEU A 178 3.24 -17.32 4.44
N SER A 179 3.56 -16.35 3.57
CA SER A 179 2.61 -15.30 3.19
C SER A 179 1.36 -15.90 2.55
N MET A 180 1.50 -16.90 1.68
CA MET A 180 0.37 -17.60 1.07
C MET A 180 -0.47 -18.34 2.10
N VAL A 181 0.15 -19.05 3.06
CA VAL A 181 -0.59 -19.72 4.14
C VAL A 181 -1.40 -18.71 4.95
N VAL A 182 -0.82 -17.58 5.32
CA VAL A 182 -1.54 -16.56 6.11
C VAL A 182 -2.64 -15.89 5.29
N LEU A 183 -2.42 -15.62 4.00
CA LEU A 183 -3.48 -15.11 3.12
C LEU A 183 -4.65 -16.10 3.00
N VAL A 184 -4.36 -17.39 2.86
CA VAL A 184 -5.38 -18.45 2.82
C VAL A 184 -6.14 -18.50 4.15
N LEU A 185 -5.43 -18.50 5.28
CA LEU A 185 -6.07 -18.49 6.60
C LEU A 185 -6.94 -17.26 6.81
N MET A 186 -6.44 -16.06 6.48
CA MET A 186 -7.20 -14.82 6.55
C MET A 186 -8.46 -14.87 5.67
N GLY A 187 -8.36 -15.44 4.47
CA GLY A 187 -9.50 -15.67 3.57
C GLY A 187 -10.52 -16.64 4.15
N LEU A 188 -10.08 -17.74 4.77
CA LEU A 188 -10.96 -18.71 5.43
C LEU A 188 -11.70 -18.10 6.63
N PHE A 189 -11.00 -17.33 7.47
CA PHE A 189 -11.60 -16.68 8.65
C PHE A 189 -12.51 -15.50 8.30
N SER A 190 -12.37 -14.91 7.11
CA SER A 190 -13.11 -13.72 6.68
C SER A 190 -14.02 -13.99 5.47
N TRP A 191 -14.40 -15.24 5.23
CA TRP A 191 -15.12 -15.64 4.02
C TRP A 191 -16.44 -14.87 3.85
N ASP A 192 -17.16 -14.64 4.95
CA ASP A 192 -18.40 -13.86 4.98
C ASP A 192 -18.18 -12.37 4.67
N LYS A 193 -16.95 -11.86 4.81
CA LYS A 193 -16.58 -10.47 4.51
C LYS A 193 -16.06 -10.27 3.10
N ILE A 194 -15.71 -11.33 2.37
CA ILE A 194 -15.25 -11.25 0.98
C ILE A 194 -16.22 -10.45 0.11
N PRO A 195 -17.55 -10.66 0.17
CA PRO A 195 -18.48 -9.86 -0.63
C PRO A 195 -18.44 -8.36 -0.30
N ILE A 196 -18.26 -7.99 0.99
CA ILE A 196 -18.17 -6.59 1.41
C ILE A 196 -16.88 -5.97 0.89
N PHE A 197 -15.75 -6.67 1.05
CA PHE A 197 -14.47 -6.23 0.53
C PHE A 197 -14.53 -6.07 -1.00
N TRP A 198 -15.06 -7.07 -1.69
CA TRP A 198 -15.24 -7.07 -3.13
C TRP A 198 -16.11 -5.90 -3.61
N ASN A 199 -17.24 -5.66 -2.95
CA ASN A 199 -18.12 -4.54 -3.26
C ASN A 199 -17.44 -3.18 -3.05
N ASN A 200 -16.68 -3.02 -1.97
CA ASN A 200 -15.92 -1.79 -1.70
C ASN A 200 -14.76 -1.61 -2.69
N PHE A 201 -14.09 -2.68 -3.08
CA PHE A 201 -13.02 -2.67 -4.07
C PHE A 201 -13.53 -2.28 -5.46
N LEU A 202 -14.70 -2.81 -5.85
CA LEU A 202 -15.36 -2.49 -7.11
C LEU A 202 -16.00 -1.10 -7.12
N SER A 203 -16.50 -0.64 -5.97
CA SER A 203 -17.18 0.63 -5.80
C SER A 203 -16.45 1.52 -4.78
N PRO A 204 -15.25 2.04 -5.12
CA PRO A 204 -14.42 2.78 -4.18
C PRO A 204 -15.03 4.12 -3.70
N PHE A 205 -15.99 4.66 -4.45
CA PHE A 205 -16.76 5.85 -4.05
C PHE A 205 -17.97 5.52 -3.16
N GLY A 206 -18.10 4.26 -2.73
CA GLY A 206 -19.22 3.77 -1.95
C GLY A 206 -20.46 3.50 -2.80
N SER A 207 -21.26 2.53 -2.33
CA SER A 207 -22.54 2.15 -2.95
C SER A 207 -23.75 2.70 -2.19
N ASN A 208 -23.55 3.31 -1.02
CA ASN A 208 -24.63 3.81 -0.18
C ASN A 208 -25.00 5.25 -0.54
N ARG A 209 -26.24 5.63 -0.22
CA ARG A 209 -26.77 6.98 -0.49
C ARG A 209 -25.93 8.09 0.15
N LEU A 210 -25.37 7.82 1.34
CA LEU A 210 -24.53 8.79 2.04
C LEU A 210 -23.26 9.10 1.25
N ALA A 211 -22.56 8.09 0.74
CA ALA A 211 -21.34 8.29 -0.04
C ALA A 211 -21.63 9.03 -1.35
N GLN A 212 -22.78 8.76 -1.98
CA GLN A 212 -23.23 9.49 -3.18
C GLN A 212 -23.56 10.97 -2.91
N SER A 213 -23.89 11.33 -1.67
CA SER A 213 -24.13 12.72 -1.27
C SER A 213 -22.86 13.51 -0.95
N ILE A 214 -21.72 12.83 -0.76
CA ILE A 214 -20.44 13.48 -0.50
C ILE A 214 -19.89 13.97 -1.84
N GLN A 215 -19.85 15.29 -2.02
CA GLN A 215 -19.42 15.95 -3.26
C GLN A 215 -18.07 15.45 -3.78
N GLU A 216 -17.13 15.12 -2.89
CA GLU A 216 -15.80 14.64 -3.24
C GLU A 216 -15.79 13.22 -3.82
N LEU A 217 -16.80 12.42 -3.48
CA LEU A 217 -16.98 11.07 -4.01
C LEU A 217 -17.89 11.08 -5.25
N GLN A 218 -18.42 12.24 -5.64
CA GLN A 218 -19.21 12.35 -6.85
C GLN A 218 -18.33 12.14 -8.07
N LYS A 219 -18.83 11.31 -8.97
CA LYS A 219 -18.15 11.01 -10.23
C LYS A 219 -18.13 12.27 -11.07
N GLN A 220 -16.95 12.66 -11.49
CA GLN A 220 -16.78 13.82 -12.37
C GLN A 220 -16.89 13.36 -13.82
N GLY A 221 -17.67 14.07 -14.63
CA GLY A 221 -17.66 13.86 -16.08
C GLY A 221 -16.27 14.12 -16.66
N ALA A 222 -16.05 13.75 -17.93
CA ALA A 222 -14.72 13.82 -18.56
C ALA A 222 -14.04 15.19 -18.42
N LEU A 223 -14.80 16.29 -18.58
CA LEU A 223 -14.28 17.66 -18.40
C LEU A 223 -13.88 17.93 -16.95
N GLY A 224 -14.76 17.62 -16.00
CA GLY A 224 -14.48 17.75 -14.57
C GLY A 224 -13.22 17.00 -14.22
N TRP A 225 -13.21 15.68 -14.53
CA TRP A 225 -12.07 14.81 -14.30
C TRP A 225 -10.78 15.35 -14.91
N THR A 226 -10.78 15.84 -16.15
CA THR A 226 -9.56 16.31 -16.81
C THR A 226 -8.93 17.50 -16.08
N PHE A 227 -9.73 18.49 -15.69
CA PHE A 227 -9.23 19.64 -14.93
C PHE A 227 -8.85 19.24 -13.51
N TRP A 228 -9.64 18.36 -12.90
CA TRP A 228 -9.41 17.82 -11.55
C TRP A 228 -10.18 16.50 -11.37
N PRO A 229 -9.61 15.36 -10.95
CA PRO A 229 -8.25 15.08 -10.49
C PRO A 229 -7.27 14.60 -11.58
N GLY A 230 -7.66 14.59 -12.84
CA GLY A 230 -6.96 14.04 -13.99
C GLY A 230 -5.61 14.69 -14.27
N SER A 231 -5.49 16.01 -14.14
CA SER A 231 -4.21 16.73 -14.23
C SER A 231 -3.17 16.20 -13.23
N PHE A 232 -3.56 16.03 -11.96
CA PHE A 232 -2.72 15.42 -10.93
C PHE A 232 -2.44 13.95 -11.22
N PHE A 233 -3.45 13.21 -11.71
CA PHE A 233 -3.27 11.82 -12.13
C PHE A 233 -2.20 11.68 -13.21
N LEU A 234 -2.16 12.56 -14.21
CA LEU A 234 -1.13 12.55 -15.26
C LEU A 234 0.28 12.82 -14.70
N ILE A 235 0.41 13.78 -13.77
CA ILE A 235 1.68 14.05 -13.09
C ILE A 235 2.14 12.81 -12.30
N ILE A 236 1.23 12.16 -11.56
CA ILE A 236 1.52 10.93 -10.82
C ILE A 236 1.90 9.81 -11.78
N CYS A 237 1.22 9.66 -12.91
CA CYS A 237 1.54 8.66 -13.93
C CYS A 237 2.95 8.86 -14.49
N ALA A 238 3.32 10.11 -14.82
CA ALA A 238 4.67 10.41 -15.27
C ALA A 238 5.72 10.01 -14.22
N GLY A 239 5.51 10.38 -12.95
CA GLY A 239 6.38 9.97 -11.86
C GLY A 239 6.47 8.45 -11.69
N ALA A 240 5.33 7.75 -11.77
CA ALA A 240 5.26 6.29 -11.67
C ALA A 240 6.02 5.61 -12.82
N LEU A 241 5.92 6.11 -14.05
CA LEU A 241 6.66 5.59 -15.20
C LEU A 241 8.17 5.76 -15.04
N PHE A 242 8.64 6.90 -14.54
CA PHE A 242 10.07 7.11 -14.26
C PHE A 242 10.59 6.15 -13.18
N VAL A 243 9.88 6.03 -12.06
CA VAL A 243 10.27 5.12 -10.98
C VAL A 243 10.24 3.66 -11.46
N TYR A 244 9.22 3.27 -12.22
CA TYR A 244 9.10 1.91 -12.72
C TYR A 244 10.16 1.58 -13.77
N LYS A 245 10.53 2.53 -14.65
CA LYS A 245 11.66 2.39 -15.57
C LYS A 245 12.96 2.07 -14.82
N ASP A 246 13.23 2.79 -13.74
CA ASP A 246 14.42 2.57 -12.92
C ASP A 246 14.40 1.19 -12.25
N ILE A 247 13.25 0.74 -11.76
CA ILE A 247 13.08 -0.60 -11.18
C ILE A 247 13.33 -1.67 -12.24
N VAL A 248 12.64 -1.60 -13.38
CA VAL A 248 12.69 -2.60 -14.46
C VAL A 248 14.10 -2.68 -15.06
N SER A 249 14.77 -1.55 -15.25
CA SER A 249 16.16 -1.52 -15.73
C SER A 249 17.16 -2.12 -14.74
N ARG A 250 17.00 -1.86 -13.43
CA ARG A 250 17.82 -2.48 -12.38
C ARG A 250 17.62 -3.99 -12.29
N LEU A 251 16.38 -4.45 -12.52
CA LEU A 251 16.04 -5.88 -12.58
C LEU A 251 16.44 -6.55 -13.91
N ARG A 252 17.05 -5.79 -14.85
CA ARG A 252 17.43 -6.26 -16.20
C ARG A 252 16.24 -6.84 -16.99
N ILE A 253 15.03 -6.41 -16.66
CA ILE A 253 13.82 -6.75 -17.40
C ILE A 253 13.75 -5.88 -18.65
N ASN A 254 13.08 -6.36 -19.71
CA ASN A 254 12.81 -5.54 -20.90
C ASN A 254 12.00 -4.29 -20.52
N VAL A 255 12.66 -3.14 -20.54
CA VAL A 255 12.11 -1.84 -20.14
C VAL A 255 10.85 -1.49 -20.93
N THR A 256 10.84 -1.74 -22.24
CA THR A 256 9.70 -1.42 -23.11
C THR A 256 8.47 -2.23 -22.73
N VAL A 257 8.62 -3.54 -22.50
CA VAL A 257 7.50 -4.41 -22.10
C VAL A 257 6.97 -4.01 -20.72
N GLY A 258 7.86 -3.77 -19.76
CA GLY A 258 7.47 -3.30 -18.43
C GLY A 258 6.68 -2.00 -18.50
N LEU A 259 7.21 -0.98 -19.18
CA LEU A 259 6.52 0.31 -19.31
C LEU A 259 5.18 0.18 -20.02
N THR A 260 5.10 -0.63 -21.09
CA THR A 260 3.82 -0.89 -21.79
C THR A 260 2.77 -1.49 -20.85
N LEU A 261 3.15 -2.45 -20.00
CA LEU A 261 2.22 -3.03 -19.02
C LEU A 261 1.72 -1.98 -18.02
N LEU A 262 2.61 -1.13 -17.52
CA LEU A 262 2.24 -0.06 -16.59
C LEU A 262 1.34 0.99 -17.28
N GLU A 263 1.65 1.39 -18.50
CA GLU A 263 0.85 2.33 -19.29
C GLU A 263 -0.57 1.79 -19.52
N VAL A 264 -0.71 0.53 -19.95
CA VAL A 264 -2.03 -0.11 -20.15
C VAL A 264 -2.82 -0.11 -18.85
N PHE A 265 -2.18 -0.36 -17.72
CA PHE A 265 -2.84 -0.28 -16.40
C PHE A 265 -3.29 1.13 -16.04
N LEU A 266 -2.41 2.13 -16.18
CA LEU A 266 -2.73 3.52 -15.84
C LEU A 266 -3.82 4.08 -16.76
N ILE A 267 -3.77 3.76 -18.05
CA ILE A 267 -4.80 4.11 -19.03
C ILE A 267 -6.12 3.41 -18.67
N GLY A 268 -6.11 2.10 -18.41
CA GLY A 268 -7.29 1.35 -17.98
C GLY A 268 -7.92 1.94 -16.72
N LEU A 269 -7.11 2.29 -15.73
CA LEU A 269 -7.54 2.95 -14.51
C LEU A 269 -8.21 4.30 -14.81
N ALA A 270 -7.58 5.18 -15.61
CA ALA A 270 -8.14 6.46 -16.00
C ALA A 270 -9.47 6.31 -16.76
N PHE A 271 -9.48 5.46 -17.80
CA PHE A 271 -10.67 5.22 -18.61
C PHE A 271 -11.82 4.64 -17.78
N SER A 272 -11.54 3.72 -16.86
CA SER A 272 -12.58 3.19 -15.96
C SER A 272 -13.29 4.28 -15.17
N ARG A 273 -12.57 5.36 -14.79
CA ARG A 273 -13.12 6.48 -14.02
C ARG A 273 -13.81 7.53 -14.88
N ILE A 274 -13.25 7.86 -16.04
CA ILE A 274 -13.88 8.79 -16.98
C ILE A 274 -15.22 8.23 -17.45
N LEU A 275 -15.24 6.94 -17.82
CA LEU A 275 -16.46 6.27 -18.26
C LEU A 275 -17.50 6.16 -17.15
N SER A 276 -17.07 5.95 -15.89
CA SER A 276 -18.01 5.81 -14.79
C SER A 276 -18.75 7.11 -14.48
N GLY A 277 -18.14 8.28 -14.75
CA GLY A 277 -18.75 9.61 -14.54
C GLY A 277 -19.72 10.06 -15.64
N MET A 278 -19.79 9.36 -16.78
CA MET A 278 -20.76 9.70 -17.84
C MET A 278 -22.17 9.19 -17.57
N GLN A 279 -22.33 8.20 -16.69
CA GLN A 279 -23.63 7.69 -16.27
C GLN A 279 -23.89 8.09 -14.83
N ILE A 280 -25.00 8.81 -14.61
CA ILE A 280 -25.49 9.13 -13.26
C ILE A 280 -25.98 7.81 -12.64
N GLY A 281 -25.13 7.12 -11.88
CA GLY A 281 -25.46 5.83 -11.28
C GLY A 281 -24.25 4.96 -10.90
N ASN A 282 -24.51 3.67 -10.75
CA ASN A 282 -23.52 2.66 -10.34
C ASN A 282 -22.39 2.48 -11.37
N GLU A 283 -21.31 1.82 -10.96
CA GLU A 283 -20.28 1.34 -11.89
C GLU A 283 -20.90 0.37 -12.91
N THR A 284 -20.53 0.50 -14.17
CA THR A 284 -21.02 -0.39 -15.23
C THR A 284 -20.17 -1.64 -15.29
N SER A 285 -20.71 -2.75 -15.80
CA SER A 285 -19.92 -3.96 -16.03
C SER A 285 -18.68 -3.66 -16.90
N LEU A 286 -18.80 -2.74 -17.87
CA LEU A 286 -17.68 -2.32 -18.71
C LEU A 286 -16.57 -1.62 -17.89
N THR A 287 -16.90 -0.66 -17.03
CA THR A 287 -15.90 0.06 -16.22
C THR A 287 -15.20 -0.88 -15.24
N ILE A 288 -15.96 -1.79 -14.63
CA ILE A 288 -15.43 -2.84 -13.75
C ILE A 288 -14.50 -3.79 -14.52
N SER A 289 -14.89 -4.25 -15.71
CA SER A 289 -14.08 -5.15 -16.53
C SER A 289 -12.78 -4.49 -16.99
N ILE A 290 -12.80 -3.21 -17.38
CA ILE A 290 -11.58 -2.47 -17.74
C ILE A 290 -10.65 -2.38 -16.53
N TYR A 291 -11.17 -1.99 -15.37
CA TYR A 291 -10.38 -1.85 -14.15
C TYR A 291 -9.75 -3.18 -13.71
N ILE A 292 -10.55 -4.24 -13.57
CA ILE A 292 -10.04 -5.56 -13.16
C ILE A 292 -9.12 -6.14 -14.23
N GLY A 293 -9.51 -6.09 -15.50
CA GLY A 293 -8.77 -6.68 -16.60
C GLY A 293 -7.37 -6.09 -16.73
N THR A 294 -7.24 -4.77 -16.63
CA THR A 294 -5.94 -4.10 -16.70
C THR A 294 -5.09 -4.32 -15.44
N LEU A 295 -5.71 -4.39 -14.25
CA LEU A 295 -5.01 -4.76 -13.01
C LEU A 295 -4.45 -6.18 -13.06
N ILE A 296 -5.25 -7.16 -13.52
CA ILE A 296 -4.81 -8.56 -13.68
C ILE A 296 -3.68 -8.63 -14.71
N ALA A 297 -3.86 -8.00 -15.88
CA ALA A 297 -2.84 -7.98 -16.93
C ALA A 297 -1.50 -7.41 -16.43
N PHE A 298 -1.54 -6.30 -15.69
CA PHE A 298 -0.34 -5.72 -15.09
C PHE A 298 0.29 -6.60 -14.02
N SER A 299 -0.51 -7.16 -13.12
CA SER A 299 -0.01 -8.00 -12.02
C SER A 299 0.62 -9.29 -12.54
N VAL A 300 -0.07 -10.00 -13.42
CA VAL A 300 0.42 -11.25 -14.04
C VAL A 300 1.59 -10.96 -14.96
N GLY A 301 1.54 -9.89 -15.76
CA GLY A 301 2.63 -9.50 -16.64
C GLY A 301 3.90 -9.14 -15.88
N THR A 302 3.78 -8.33 -14.83
CA THR A 302 4.92 -7.95 -13.98
C THR A 302 5.50 -9.16 -13.25
N LEU A 303 4.66 -10.03 -12.68
CA LEU A 303 5.10 -11.27 -12.05
C LEU A 303 5.84 -12.17 -13.05
N THR A 304 5.31 -12.31 -14.26
CA THR A 304 5.93 -13.10 -15.32
C THR A 304 7.30 -12.53 -15.68
N LEU A 305 7.40 -11.22 -15.90
CA LEU A 305 8.66 -10.53 -16.19
C LEU A 305 9.68 -10.75 -15.06
N TYR A 306 9.26 -10.61 -13.80
CA TYR A 306 10.11 -10.84 -12.64
C TYR A 306 10.62 -12.30 -12.56
N LEU A 307 9.74 -13.28 -12.76
CA LEU A 307 10.14 -14.69 -12.77
C LEU A 307 11.09 -15.00 -13.93
N THR A 308 10.89 -14.39 -15.09
CA THR A 308 11.81 -14.54 -16.23
C THR A 308 13.16 -13.89 -15.98
N SER A 309 13.23 -12.74 -15.29
CA SER A 309 14.51 -12.11 -14.95
C SER A 309 15.30 -12.92 -13.93
N ILE A 310 14.63 -13.53 -12.94
CA ILE A 310 15.30 -14.47 -12.01
C ILE A 310 15.90 -15.63 -12.79
N ARG A 311 15.14 -16.23 -13.71
CA ARG A 311 15.61 -17.34 -14.53
C ARG A 311 16.85 -16.94 -15.33
N GLN A 312 16.83 -15.80 -16.01
CA GLN A 312 17.98 -15.32 -16.79
C GLN A 312 19.20 -15.02 -15.91
N GLY A 313 19.01 -14.45 -14.73
CA GLY A 313 20.09 -14.22 -13.77
C GLY A 313 20.76 -15.50 -13.27
N LEU A 314 19.97 -16.56 -13.04
CA LEU A 314 20.48 -17.88 -12.62
C LEU A 314 21.26 -18.60 -13.72
N PHE A 315 20.90 -18.40 -15.00
CA PHE A 315 21.58 -19.03 -16.13
C PHE A 315 22.73 -18.20 -16.73
N GLY A 316 22.84 -16.92 -16.40
CA GLY A 316 23.91 -16.02 -16.88
C GLY A 316 25.16 -15.97 -15.99
N LEU A 317 25.27 -16.84 -14.99
CA LEU A 317 26.43 -16.99 -14.10
C LEU A 317 27.31 -18.21 -14.45
N TYR A 318 27.12 -18.80 -15.64
CA TYR A 318 27.99 -19.83 -16.22
C TYR A 318 28.63 -19.34 -17.52
#